data_AF-A0A260PKB5-F1
#
_entry.id   AF-A0A260PKB5-F1
#
_cell.length_a   1.000
_cell.length_b   1.000
_cell.length_c   1.000
_cell.angle_alpha   90.00
_cell.angle_beta   90.00
_cell.angle_gamma   90.00
#
_symmetry.space_group_name_H-M   'P 1'
#
loop_
_entity.id
_entity.type
_entity.pdbx_description
1 polymer ?
#
loop_
_entity_poly.entity_id
_entity_poly.type
_entity_poly.pdbx_seq_one_letter_code
_entity_poly.pdbx_strand_id
1 'polypeptide(L)'
;MRLRGSRSTPACLHSRPVDGIVDLVGGETLRAAATAVTAGVAVVSVADPMLAAQWGGSGVDRDRTTAAFARLADLTASGVLRPRIDHVFPLERAGDALALVENGHVLGKVVVEVR
;
A
#
# COMPACT_ATOMS: atom_id res chain seq x y z
N MET A 1 -12.66 15.94 -25.38
CA MET A 1 -11.20 15.83 -25.58
C MET A 1 -10.52 16.49 -24.38
N ARG A 2 -10.24 15.73 -23.31
CA ARG A 2 -9.53 16.25 -22.12
C ARG A 2 -8.14 15.60 -22.06
N LEU A 3 -7.16 16.45 -21.86
CA LEU A 3 -5.73 16.17 -21.85
C LEU A 3 -5.41 15.15 -20.76
N ARG A 4 -4.81 14.02 -21.14
CA ARG A 4 -4.13 13.10 -20.22
C ARG A 4 -2.99 13.88 -19.58
N GLY A 5 -3.11 14.18 -18.28
CA GLY A 5 -1.95 14.58 -17.49
C GLY A 5 -0.96 13.41 -17.49
N SER A 6 0.16 13.57 -18.18
CA SER A 6 1.27 12.61 -18.11
C SER A 6 1.81 12.63 -16.70
N ARG A 7 1.39 11.68 -15.86
CA ARG A 7 2.06 11.42 -14.59
C ARG A 7 3.39 10.77 -14.95
N SER A 8 4.47 11.54 -14.86
CA SER A 8 5.81 10.99 -14.78
C SER A 8 5.86 10.07 -13.57
N THR A 9 5.95 8.77 -13.82
CA THR A 9 6.27 7.79 -12.80
C THR A 9 7.63 8.18 -12.21
N PRO A 10 7.77 8.37 -10.89
CA PRO A 10 9.10 8.49 -10.31
C PRO A 10 9.77 7.13 -10.49
N ALA A 11 10.68 7.04 -11.46
CA ALA A 11 11.60 5.92 -11.54
C ALA A 11 12.45 5.99 -10.28
N CYS A 12 12.22 5.07 -9.35
CA CYS A 12 13.00 4.96 -8.15
C CYS A 12 14.45 4.60 -8.56
N LEU A 13 15.34 5.60 -8.47
CA LEU A 13 16.77 5.49 -8.75
C LEU A 13 17.45 4.76 -7.58
N HIS A 14 17.31 3.44 -7.50
CA HIS A 14 18.10 2.63 -6.59
C HIS A 14 19.36 2.11 -7.29
N SER A 15 20.52 2.38 -6.71
CA SER A 15 21.82 1.90 -7.18
C SER A 15 22.13 0.44 -6.82
N ARG A 16 21.21 -0.24 -6.12
CA ARG A 16 21.34 -1.64 -5.69
C ARG A 16 20.10 -2.46 -6.08
N PRO A 17 20.26 -3.76 -6.38
CA PRO A 17 19.13 -4.68 -6.51
C PRO A 17 18.27 -4.68 -5.25
N VAL A 18 16.96 -4.84 -5.40
CA VAL A 18 16.01 -4.97 -4.29
C VAL A 18 15.83 -6.44 -3.91
N ASP A 19 15.65 -6.72 -2.63
CA ASP A 19 15.41 -8.09 -2.11
C ASP A 19 13.93 -8.52 -2.18
N GLY A 20 13.02 -7.59 -2.52
CA GLY A 20 11.60 -7.86 -2.66
C GLY A 20 10.81 -6.63 -3.09
N ILE A 21 9.62 -6.87 -3.65
CA ILE A 21 8.63 -5.84 -3.96
C ILE A 21 7.34 -6.14 -3.21
N VAL A 22 6.83 -5.14 -2.48
CA VAL A 22 5.48 -5.14 -1.92
C VAL A 22 4.66 -4.10 -2.67
N ASP A 23 3.67 -4.55 -3.43
CA ASP A 23 2.88 -3.70 -4.32
C ASP A 23 1.45 -3.49 -3.83
N LEU A 24 1.01 -2.22 -3.86
CA LEU A 24 -0.33 -1.77 -3.49
C LEU A 24 -1.04 -1.02 -4.64
N VAL A 25 -0.41 -0.93 -5.83
CA VAL A 25 -0.89 -0.13 -6.97
C VAL A 25 -1.25 -1.02 -8.16
N GLY A 26 -0.41 -2.01 -8.48
CA GLY A 26 -0.61 -2.92 -9.61
C GLY A 26 -0.30 -2.32 -10.97
N GLY A 27 -0.74 -3.01 -12.03
CA GLY A 27 -0.68 -2.52 -13.41
C GLY A 27 0.69 -2.04 -13.87
N GLU A 28 0.75 -0.89 -14.53
CA GLU A 28 1.99 -0.38 -15.11
C GLU A 28 3.03 0.04 -14.07
N THR A 29 2.58 0.47 -12.88
CA THR A 29 3.49 0.78 -11.78
C THR A 29 4.23 -0.48 -11.32
N LEU A 30 3.51 -1.60 -11.18
CA LEU A 30 4.14 -2.88 -10.87
C LEU A 30 5.08 -3.35 -11.98
N ARG A 31 4.70 -3.23 -13.27
CA ARG A 31 5.59 -3.58 -14.39
C ARG A 31 6.89 -2.79 -14.36
N ALA A 32 6.80 -1.47 -14.16
CA ALA A 32 7.97 -0.61 -14.08
C ALA A 32 8.87 -1.01 -12.90
N ALA A 33 8.30 -1.23 -11.71
CA ALA A 33 9.05 -1.64 -10.54
C ALA A 33 9.72 -3.02 -10.71
N ALA A 34 9.02 -3.96 -11.35
CA ALA A 34 9.52 -5.31 -11.58
C ALA A 34 10.77 -5.37 -12.49
N THR A 35 11.07 -4.31 -13.25
CA THR A 35 12.34 -4.23 -14.01
C THR A 35 13.59 -4.18 -13.12
N ALA A 36 13.44 -3.82 -11.84
CA ALA A 36 14.53 -3.79 -10.86
C ALA A 36 14.76 -5.13 -10.14
N VAL A 37 13.95 -6.16 -10.44
CA VAL A 37 13.93 -7.46 -9.76
C VAL A 37 14.92 -8.41 -10.44
N THR A 38 15.76 -9.08 -9.66
CA THR A 38 16.61 -10.19 -10.14
C THR A 38 15.86 -11.52 -9.99
N ALA A 39 16.30 -12.55 -10.72
CA ALA A 39 15.66 -13.87 -10.63
C ALA A 39 15.64 -14.39 -9.18
N GLY A 40 14.48 -14.82 -8.70
CA GLY A 40 14.27 -15.38 -7.36
C GLY A 40 13.85 -14.37 -6.29
N VAL A 41 13.75 -13.08 -6.61
CA VAL A 41 13.27 -12.04 -5.68
C VAL A 41 11.74 -12.08 -5.57
N ALA A 42 11.23 -11.98 -4.34
CA ALA A 42 9.80 -12.08 -4.07
C ALA A 42 9.05 -10.81 -4.52
N VAL A 43 8.04 -10.99 -5.36
CA VAL A 43 7.07 -9.94 -5.72
C VAL A 43 5.72 -10.30 -5.08
N VAL A 44 5.27 -9.49 -4.13
CA VAL A 44 3.99 -9.69 -3.44
C VAL A 44 3.09 -8.51 -3.72
N SER A 45 1.94 -8.74 -4.35
CA SER A 45 0.99 -7.67 -4.70
C SER A 45 -0.36 -7.84 -4.02
N VAL A 46 -0.84 -6.78 -3.37
CA VAL A 46 -2.22 -6.66 -2.90
C VAL A 46 -3.15 -6.28 -4.04
N ALA A 47 -2.69 -5.45 -4.96
CA ALA A 47 -3.51 -4.84 -6.00
C ALA A 47 -3.65 -5.71 -7.27
N ASP A 48 -2.61 -6.46 -7.62
CA ASP A 48 -2.53 -7.24 -8.86
C ASP A 48 -1.69 -8.52 -8.69
N PRO A 49 -2.20 -9.52 -7.94
CA PRO A 49 -1.49 -10.77 -7.69
C PRO A 49 -1.28 -11.61 -8.97
N MET A 50 -2.16 -11.46 -9.97
CA MET A 50 -2.00 -12.16 -11.25
C MET A 50 -0.81 -11.62 -12.04
N LEU A 51 -0.61 -10.31 -12.05
CA LEU A 51 0.56 -9.70 -12.66
C LEU A 51 1.84 -10.08 -11.88
N ALA A 52 1.81 -10.08 -10.55
CA ALA A 52 2.94 -10.52 -9.72
C ALA A 52 3.41 -11.95 -10.05
N ALA A 53 2.49 -12.85 -10.37
CA ALA A 53 2.80 -14.23 -10.73
C ALA A 53 3.69 -14.37 -11.98
N GLN A 54 3.75 -13.36 -12.87
CA GLN A 54 4.65 -13.36 -14.03
C GLN A 54 6.13 -13.41 -13.64
N TRP A 55 6.46 -12.99 -12.41
CA TRP A 55 7.81 -13.05 -11.84
C TRP A 55 7.93 -14.11 -10.72
N GLY A 56 7.03 -15.09 -10.68
CA GLY A 56 6.99 -16.08 -9.59
C GLY A 56 6.49 -15.50 -8.26
N GLY A 57 5.90 -14.31 -8.30
CA GLY A 57 5.30 -13.64 -7.15
C GLY A 57 3.93 -14.17 -6.74
N SER A 58 3.30 -13.53 -5.76
CA SER A 58 2.02 -13.95 -5.21
C SER A 58 1.18 -12.78 -4.68
N GLY A 59 -0.02 -13.09 -4.21
CA GLY A 59 -0.82 -12.18 -3.40
C GLY A 59 -0.44 -12.22 -1.92
N VAL A 60 -0.86 -11.20 -1.17
CA VAL A 60 -0.75 -11.23 0.30
C VAL A 60 -1.72 -12.26 0.87
N ASP A 61 -1.19 -13.27 1.57
CA ASP A 61 -2.01 -14.10 2.46
C ASP A 61 -2.44 -13.27 3.66
N ARG A 62 -3.73 -13.28 3.96
CA ARG A 62 -4.34 -12.39 4.94
C ARG A 62 -4.73 -13.20 6.17
N ASP A 63 -3.80 -13.24 7.12
CA ASP A 63 -4.06 -13.75 8.46
C ASP A 63 -4.98 -12.78 9.22
N ARG A 64 -6.24 -13.20 9.38
CA ARG A 64 -7.28 -12.44 10.10
C ARG A 64 -7.63 -13.09 11.43
N THR A 65 -6.71 -13.87 11.99
CA THR A 65 -6.91 -14.51 13.28
C THR A 65 -6.76 -13.51 14.43
N THR A 66 -7.33 -13.86 15.58
CA THR A 66 -7.11 -13.11 16.83
C THR A 66 -5.63 -13.03 17.20
N ALA A 67 -4.85 -14.09 16.95
CA ALA A 67 -3.42 -14.11 17.23
C ALA A 67 -2.65 -13.06 16.41
N ALA A 68 -2.95 -12.94 15.11
CA ALA A 68 -2.34 -11.92 14.26
C ALA A 68 -2.68 -10.50 14.72
N PHE A 69 -3.95 -10.23 15.05
CA PHE A 69 -4.35 -8.91 15.53
C PHE A 69 -3.83 -8.58 16.93
N ALA A 70 -3.74 -9.58 17.83
CA ALA A 70 -3.11 -9.40 19.14
C ALA A 70 -1.63 -9.00 18.99
N ARG A 71 -0.90 -9.67 18.07
CA ARG A 71 0.48 -9.30 17.78
C ARG A 71 0.62 -7.87 17.26
N LEU A 72 -0.29 -7.43 16.38
CA LEU A 72 -0.31 -6.04 15.89
C LEU A 72 -0.59 -5.04 17.03
N ALA A 73 -1.50 -5.38 17.94
CA ALA A 73 -1.79 -4.56 19.12
C ALA A 73 -0.55 -4.43 20.02
N ASP A 74 0.17 -5.53 20.28
CA ASP A 74 1.40 -5.52 21.08
C ASP A 74 2.51 -4.65 20.44
N LEU A 75 2.69 -4.77 19.12
CA LEU A 75 3.65 -3.94 18.38
C LEU A 75 3.28 -2.45 18.44
N THR A 76 1.98 -2.15 18.47
CA THR A 76 1.47 -0.78 18.60
C THR A 76 1.67 -0.25 20.03
N ALA A 77 1.31 -1.05 21.05
CA ALA A 77 1.45 -0.70 22.46
C ALA A 77 2.92 -0.49 22.87
N SER A 78 3.84 -1.30 22.33
CA SER A 78 5.28 -1.14 22.53
C SER A 78 5.91 0.01 21.72
N GLY A 79 5.17 0.58 20.77
CA GLY A 79 5.63 1.68 19.93
C GLY A 79 6.62 1.27 18.83
N VAL A 80 6.76 -0.03 18.54
CA VAL A 80 7.49 -0.55 17.37
C VAL A 80 6.71 -0.24 16.10
N LEU A 81 5.39 -0.44 16.13
CA LEU A 81 4.48 -0.01 15.08
C LEU A 81 3.80 1.29 15.52
N ARG A 82 3.91 2.34 14.70
CA ARG A 82 3.25 3.63 14.96
C ARG A 82 2.40 4.01 13.74
N PRO A 83 1.14 3.58 13.68
CA PRO A 83 0.25 3.97 12.59
C PRO A 83 0.14 5.50 12.53
N ARG A 84 0.49 6.07 11.39
CA ARG A 84 0.34 7.51 11.16
C ARG A 84 -1.14 7.80 10.92
N ILE A 85 -1.78 8.47 11.86
CA ILE A 85 -3.13 9.02 11.69
C ILE A 85 -2.97 10.46 11.22
N ASP A 86 -3.48 10.76 10.03
CA ASP A 86 -3.41 12.11 9.47
C ASP A 86 -4.64 12.93 9.82
N HIS A 87 -5.83 12.31 9.79
CA HIS A 87 -7.09 12.99 10.04
C HIS A 87 -8.05 12.09 10.81
N VAL A 88 -8.88 12.70 11.66
CA VAL A 88 -9.98 12.03 12.36
C VAL A 88 -11.26 12.82 12.06
N PHE A 89 -12.29 12.13 11.58
CA PHE A 89 -13.61 12.69 11.31
C PHE A 89 -14.64 11.99 12.19
N PRO A 90 -15.66 12.70 12.71
CA PRO A 90 -16.80 12.03 13.30
C PRO A 90 -17.63 11.31 12.21
N LEU A 91 -18.39 10.28 12.58
CA LEU A 91 -19.17 9.47 11.65
C LEU A 91 -20.09 10.28 10.73
N GLU A 92 -20.68 11.37 11.22
CA GLU A 92 -21.58 12.26 10.46
C GLU A 92 -20.86 12.93 9.27
N ARG A 93 -19.53 12.96 9.29
CA ARG A 93 -18.66 13.52 8.25
C ARG A 93 -17.88 12.46 7.47
N ALA A 94 -18.32 11.20 7.48
CA ALA A 94 -17.65 10.14 6.72
C ALA A 94 -17.55 10.44 5.21
N GLY A 95 -18.49 11.20 4.64
CA GLY A 95 -18.41 11.66 3.24
C GLY A 95 -17.20 12.57 2.98
N ASP A 96 -16.93 13.52 3.88
CA ASP A 96 -15.75 14.39 3.78
C ASP A 96 -14.45 13.58 3.93
N ALA A 97 -14.44 12.61 4.84
CA ALA A 97 -13.31 11.71 5.05
C ALA A 97 -12.98 10.91 3.77
N LEU A 98 -14.01 10.37 3.10
CA LEU A 98 -13.83 9.64 1.84
C LEU A 98 -13.33 10.56 0.72
N ALA A 99 -13.95 11.73 0.55
CA ALA A 99 -13.54 12.70 -0.47
C ALA A 99 -12.07 13.16 -0.28
N LEU A 100 -11.60 13.27 0.96
CA LEU A 100 -10.21 13.57 1.26
C LEU A 100 -9.27 12.44 0.79
N VAL A 101 -9.60 11.18 1.06
CA VAL A 101 -8.81 10.01 0.62
C VAL A 101 -8.77 9.93 -0.91
N GLU A 102 -9.89 10.17 -1.58
CA GLU A 102 -9.98 10.14 -3.04
C GLU A 102 -9.11 11.20 -3.72
N ASN A 103 -8.79 12.31 -3.04
CA ASN A 103 -7.88 13.32 -3.58
C ASN A 103 -6.43 12.80 -3.72
N GLY A 104 -6.06 11.75 -2.99
CA GLY A 104 -4.77 11.06 -3.10
C GLY A 104 -3.56 11.71 -2.42
N HIS A 105 -3.72 12.80 -1.66
CA HIS A 105 -2.62 13.51 -0.98
C HIS A 105 -2.48 13.17 0.51
N VAL A 106 -3.31 12.27 1.04
CA VAL A 106 -3.17 11.79 2.43
C VAL A 106 -1.99 10.82 2.51
N LEU A 107 -1.11 11.02 3.50
CA LEU A 107 0.09 10.20 3.70
C LEU A 107 -0.12 9.09 4.74
N GLY A 108 -1.09 9.27 5.64
CA GLY A 108 -1.46 8.34 6.71
C GLY A 108 -2.88 7.81 6.58
N LYS A 109 -3.40 7.26 7.68
CA LYS A 109 -4.80 6.82 7.77
C LYS A 109 -5.71 8.00 8.08
N VAL A 110 -6.86 8.02 7.40
CA VAL A 110 -8.03 8.82 7.80
C VAL A 110 -8.92 7.91 8.66
N VAL A 111 -9.20 8.35 9.88
CA VAL A 111 -10.00 7.60 10.86
C VAL A 111 -11.39 8.23 10.95
N VAL A 112 -12.41 7.37 11.02
CA VAL A 112 -13.78 7.78 11.35
C VAL A 112 -14.06 7.33 12.77
N GLU A 113 -14.33 8.29 13.66
CA GLU A 113 -14.69 8.05 15.06
C GLU A 113 -16.20 7.83 15.17
N VAL A 114 -16.57 6.73 15.83
CA VAL A 114 -17.96 6.38 16.17
C VAL A 114 -18.08 6.46 17.68
N ARG A 115 -19.06 7.22 18.16
CA ARG A 115 -19.36 7.35 19.60
C ARG A 115 -20.51 6.44 20.00
#